data_AF-A0A7J6X9T1-F1
#
_entry.id   AF-A0A7J6X9T1-F1
#
_cell.length_a   1.000
_cell.length_b   1.000
_cell.length_c   1.000
_cell.angle_alpha   90.00
_cell.angle_beta   90.00
_cell.angle_gamma   90.00
#
_symmetry.space_group_name_H-M   'P 1'
#
loop_
_entity.id
_entity.type
_entity.pdbx_description
1 polymer ?
#
loop_
_entity_poly.entity_id
_entity_poly.type
_entity_poly.pdbx_seq_one_letter_code
_entity_poly.pdbx_strand_id
1 'polypeptide(L)' 'MGFGYFPDGSPVRSGYFRNIQVMYSLNNLTDPAYAMKIFEDQPTCYKMNDYGFLGKLLGYLVLYGGTGGACGN' A
#
# COMPACT_ATOMS: atom_id res chain seq x y z
N MET A 1 3.19 -10.00 -10.48
CA MET A 1 3.04 -9.78 -9.02
C MET A 1 3.30 -11.13 -8.36
N GLY A 2 4.40 -11.25 -7.62
CA GLY A 2 4.94 -12.54 -7.17
C GLY A 2 4.35 -13.04 -5.85
N PHE A 3 4.63 -14.31 -5.53
CA PHE A 3 4.28 -14.96 -4.26
C PHE A 3 4.94 -14.23 -3.07
N GLY A 4 4.15 -13.69 -2.14
CA GLY A 4 4.64 -12.93 -0.99
C GLY A 4 3.69 -12.93 0.21
N TYR A 5 4.08 -12.28 1.31
CA TYR A 5 3.24 -12.17 2.50
C TYR A 5 2.12 -11.14 2.31
N PHE A 6 1.01 -11.33 3.02
CA PHE A 6 0.00 -10.29 3.16
C PHE A 6 0.58 -9.11 3.96
N PRO A 7 0.10 -7.87 3.71
CA PRO A 7 0.58 -6.68 4.39
C PRO A 7 0.35 -6.73 5.90
N ASP A 8 1.39 -7.09 6.65
CA ASP A 8 1.39 -7.25 8.13
C ASP A 8 1.92 -6.02 8.89
N GLY A 9 2.19 -4.94 8.17
CA GLY A 9 2.81 -3.73 8.73
C GLY A 9 4.32 -3.68 8.53
N SER A 10 4.92 -4.75 8.00
CA SER A 10 6.35 -4.82 7.74
C SER A 10 6.69 -4.62 6.25
N PRO A 11 7.32 -3.49 5.87
CA PRO A 11 7.84 -3.29 4.51
C PRO A 11 9.01 -4.23 4.16
N VAL A 12 9.51 -5.03 5.11
CA VAL A 12 10.57 -6.03 4.88
C VAL A 12 10.01 -7.30 4.23
N ARG A 13 8.72 -7.60 4.48
CA ARG A 13 8.05 -8.85 4.05
C ARG A 13 6.98 -8.64 2.98
N SER A 14 6.56 -7.39 2.81
CA SER A 14 5.50 -6.97 1.89
C SER A 14 6.06 -6.01 0.84
N GLY A 15 5.43 -5.98 -0.34
CA GLY A 15 5.64 -4.88 -1.27
C GLY A 15 5.14 -3.57 -0.65
N TYR A 16 5.78 -2.45 -0.97
CA TYR A 16 5.40 -1.17 -0.37
C TYR A 16 5.54 0.01 -1.33
N PHE A 17 4.65 0.97 -1.16
CA PHE A 17 4.78 2.34 -1.64
C PHE A 17 4.98 3.23 -0.42
N ARG A 18 6.03 4.06 -0.42
CA ARG A 18 6.36 4.98 0.68
C ARG A 18 6.56 6.39 0.16
N ASN A 19 6.46 7.38 1.05
CA ASN A 19 6.57 8.80 0.70
C ASN A 19 5.62 9.21 -0.44
N ILE A 20 4.41 8.65 -0.43
CA ILE A 20 3.40 8.96 -1.44
C ILE A 20 2.96 10.42 -1.25
N GLN A 21 2.92 11.16 -2.35
CA GLN A 21 2.44 12.55 -2.41
C GLN A 21 1.56 12.71 -3.65
N VAL A 22 0.53 13.53 -3.56
CA VAL A 22 -0.39 13.82 -4.66
C VAL A 22 -0.22 15.26 -5.08
N MET A 23 -0.14 15.50 -6.38
CA MET A 23 -0.11 16.86 -6.91
C MET A 23 -1.55 17.35 -7.13
N TYR A 24 -2.03 18.25 -6.28
CA TYR A 24 -3.39 18.80 -6.39
C TYR A 24 -3.48 19.94 -7.43
N SER A 25 -2.40 20.71 -7.56
CA SER A 25 -2.23 21.79 -8.54
C SER A 25 -0.77 21.84 -8.95
N LEU A 26 -0.45 22.50 -10.08
CA LEU A 26 0.93 22.79 -10.46
C LEU A 26 1.70 23.34 -9.26
N ASN A 27 2.77 22.64 -8.87
CA ASN A 27 3.65 22.89 -7.72
C ASN A 27 3.04 22.76 -6.30
N ASN A 28 1.86 22.16 -6.15
CA ASN A 28 1.27 21.86 -4.85
C ASN A 28 1.20 20.34 -4.61
N LEU A 29 2.25 19.80 -3.97
CA LEU A 29 2.29 18.45 -3.45
C LEU A 29 1.63 18.42 -2.07
N THR A 30 0.64 17.55 -1.90
CA THR A 30 -0.06 17.35 -0.64
C THR A 30 0.00 15.88 -0.24
N ASP A 31 -0.21 15.64 1.05
CA ASP A 31 -0.33 14.28 1.55
C ASP A 31 -1.59 13.62 0.96
N PRO A 32 -1.52 12.33 0.58
CA PRO A 32 -2.65 11.61 0.02
C PRO A 32 -3.76 11.31 1.05
N ALA A 33 -3.61 11.79 2.30
CA ALA A 33 -4.62 11.64 3.33
C ALA A 33 -5.97 12.10 2.77
N TYR A 34 -6.96 11.21 2.77
CA TYR A 34 -8.32 11.42 2.21
C TYR A 34 -8.47 11.36 0.68
N ALA A 35 -7.38 11.32 -0.11
CA ALA A 35 -7.44 11.20 -1.57
C ALA A 35 -7.32 9.75 -2.07
N MET A 36 -6.87 8.83 -1.22
CA MET A 36 -6.68 7.43 -1.60
C MET A 36 -7.84 6.54 -1.20
N LYS A 37 -8.17 5.62 -2.10
CA LYS A 37 -9.12 4.53 -1.87
C LYS A 37 -8.52 3.24 -2.40
N ILE A 38 -8.54 2.21 -1.57
CA ILE A 38 -8.07 0.88 -1.94
C ILE A 38 -9.19 0.14 -2.66
N PHE A 39 -8.85 -0.50 -3.77
CA PHE A 39 -9.73 -1.40 -4.52
C PHE A 39 -9.07 -2.77 -4.62
N GLU A 40 -9.75 -3.79 -4.14
CA GLU A 40 -9.29 -5.18 -4.13
C GLU A 40 -10.38 -6.07 -4.74
N ASP A 41 -10.05 -6.77 -5.83
CA ASP A 41 -11.01 -7.70 -6.45
C ASP A 41 -11.11 -9.02 -5.66
N GLN A 42 -9.99 -9.52 -5.14
CA GLN A 42 -9.94 -10.79 -4.41
C GLN A 42 -9.02 -10.70 -3.17
N PRO A 43 -9.55 -10.23 -2.02
CA PRO A 43 -8.76 -9.98 -0.80
C PRO A 43 -8.13 -11.24 -0.21
N THR A 44 -8.58 -12.43 -0.60
CA THR A 44 -7.98 -13.71 -0.20
C THR A 44 -6.76 -14.09 -1.03
N CYS A 45 -6.55 -13.47 -2.18
CA CYS A 45 -5.37 -13.63 -3.03
C CYS A 45 -4.31 -12.58 -2.78
N TYR A 46 -4.78 -11.35 -2.61
CA TYR A 46 -3.96 -10.17 -2.64
C TYR A 46 -4.65 -9.10 -1.81
N LYS A 47 -3.90 -8.47 -0.91
CA LYS A 47 -4.36 -7.32 -0.15
C LYS A 47 -3.42 -6.15 -0.31
N MET A 48 -3.99 -4.98 -0.15
CA MET A 48 -3.36 -3.71 -0.07
C MET A 48 -3.90 -3.02 1.19
N ASN A 49 -3.02 -2.52 2.04
CA ASN A 49 -3.41 -1.87 3.27
C ASN A 49 -2.73 -0.52 3.39
N ASP A 50 -3.54 0.49 3.67
CA ASP A 50 -3.10 1.86 3.89
C ASP A 50 -2.72 2.02 5.36
N TYR A 51 -1.44 2.26 5.62
CA TYR A 51 -0.90 2.50 6.96
C TYR A 51 -0.80 3.99 7.31
N GLY A 52 -1.22 4.87 6.41
CA GLY A 52 -1.20 6.31 6.59
C GLY A 52 0.21 6.88 6.70
N PHE A 53 0.31 8.05 7.31
CA PHE A 53 1.58 8.73 7.55
C PHE A 53 2.31 8.15 8.78
N LEU A 54 3.45 7.51 8.54
CA LEU A 54 4.28 6.87 9.58
C LEU A 54 5.56 7.67 9.92
N GLY A 55 5.53 8.99 9.71
CA GLY A 55 6.65 9.89 10.02
C GLY A 55 7.61 10.14 8.85
N LYS A 56 8.64 10.98 9.06
CA LYS A 56 9.51 11.51 7.99
C LYS A 56 10.28 10.46 7.16
N LEU A 57 10.54 9.27 7.70
CA LEU A 57 11.35 8.25 7.02
C LEU A 57 10.53 7.45 5.99
N LEU A 58 9.30 7.09 6.36
CA LEU A 58 8.40 6.27 5.56
C LEU A 58 7.33 7.12 4.86
N GLY A 59 7.07 8.33 5.35
CA GLY A 59 6.01 9.20 4.88
C GLY A 59 4.68 8.48 4.92
N TYR A 60 3.87 8.71 3.89
CA TYR A 60 2.66 7.95 3.67
C TYR A 60 2.98 6.55 3.11
N LEU A 61 2.58 5.50 3.81
CA LEU A 61 2.93 4.10 3.52
C LEU A 61 1.69 3.31 3.13
N VAL A 62 1.75 2.66 1.96
CA VAL A 62 0.81 1.63 1.56
C VAL A 62 1.56 0.33 1.33
N LEU A 63 1.13 -0.73 2.00
CA LEU A 63 1.71 -2.07 1.85
C LEU A 63 0.79 -2.90 0.96
N TYR A 64 1.38 -3.78 0.17
CA TYR A 64 0.64 -4.71 -0.67
C TYR A 64 1.33 -6.06 -0.75
N GLY A 65 0.55 -7.11 -0.99
CA GLY A 65 1.10 -8.46 -1.14
C GLY A 65 0.02 -9.53 -1.04
N GLY A 66 0.45 -10.78 -1.19
CA GLY A 66 -0.43 -11.92 -1.16
C GLY A 66 0.19 -13.15 -1.80
N THR A 67 -0.51 -14.27 -1.71
CA THR A 67 0.00 -15.60 -2.08
C THR A 67 0.08 -15.83 -3.59
N GLY A 68 -0.28 -14.85 -4.42
CA GLY A 68 0.06 -14.83 -5.85
C GLY A 68 -0.45 -16.04 -6.65
N GLY A 69 -1.64 -16.58 -6.29
CA GLY A 69 -2.28 -17.67 -7.04
C GLY A 69 -2.75 -18.86 -6.19
N ALA A 70 -2.26 -19.01 -4.95
CA ALA A 70 -2.79 -19.97 -3.98
C ALA A 70 -3.85 -19.31 -3.09
N CYS A 71 -5.02 -19.04 -3.66
CA CYS A 71 -6.08 -18.27 -3.00
C CYS A 71 -7.30 -19.13 -2.73
N GLY A 72 -7.37 -19.66 -1.50
CA GLY A 72 -8.36 -20.66 -1.13
C GLY A 72 -7.87 -22.06 -1.50
N ASN A 73 -7.82 -22.92 -0.50
CA ASN A 73 -7.92 -24.36 -0.75
C ASN A 73 -9.32 -24.68 -1.28
#